data_AF-A0AAW7SLN0-F1
#
_entry.id   AF-A0AAW7SLN0-F1
#
_cell.length_a   1.000
_cell.length_b   1.000
_cell.length_c   1.000
_cell.angle_alpha   90.00
_cell.angle_beta   90.00
_cell.angle_gamma   90.00
#
_symmetry.space_group_name_H-M   'P 1'
#
loop_
_entity.id
_entity.type
_entity.pdbx_description
1 polymer ?
#
loop_
_entity_poly.entity_id
_entity_poly.type
_entity_poly.pdbx_seq_one_letter_code
_entity_poly.pdbx_strand_id
1 'polypeptide(L)'
;MDIMVSTTTCFLCRERPAIENSHILPKLIVRAICEDLGVRGLREMSAPRLRVERTTVVPLPCSKCEAQFQCYENDFARSHLRPYFMDDRIVIKHDARLLAFAISVLWRVLVHTLNRGVPPEWMPCLARTARAWRAHLRGDALELGEHKCYLFLDREFSEEQIKLSRYLNHVDLRFTIEQGVTSVTNFIGVPYRNVVYAKLGPFIFVGTVQDVFHGKIDHLIASWHEISSHVHDSHVVNDGVQLPDEIAAMIDKSASRWQFSEDDMQPKRRAQLLTGFSALAPNSPLKRLLEKDKVLFLGSNGV
;
A
#
# COMPACT_ATOMS: atom_id res chain seq x y z
N MET A 1 13.93 7.45 -25.84
CA MET A 1 14.51 6.72 -24.70
C MET A 1 14.59 7.73 -23.56
N ASP A 2 13.45 8.13 -22.98
CA ASP A 2 13.35 9.42 -22.27
C ASP A 2 12.82 9.26 -20.84
N ILE A 3 13.55 8.50 -20.03
CA ILE A 3 13.24 8.33 -18.59
C ILE A 3 14.39 8.81 -17.69
N MET A 4 15.58 9.02 -18.23
CA MET A 4 16.63 9.75 -17.52
C MET A 4 16.42 11.26 -17.72
N VAL A 5 15.39 11.79 -17.07
CA VAL A 5 15.21 13.24 -16.90
C VAL A 5 16.08 13.66 -15.73
N SER A 6 16.85 14.74 -15.89
CA SER A 6 17.65 15.32 -14.81
C SER A 6 16.76 15.52 -13.57
N THR A 7 17.30 15.22 -12.38
CA THR A 7 16.63 15.42 -11.08
C THR A 7 16.19 16.87 -10.84
N THR A 8 16.58 17.79 -11.72
CA THR A 8 16.22 19.20 -11.70
C THR A 8 14.84 19.52 -12.26
N THR A 9 14.23 18.66 -13.09
CA THR A 9 12.93 18.94 -13.74
C THR A 9 11.82 18.03 -13.21
N CYS A 10 10.61 18.59 -13.06
CA CYS A 10 9.41 17.90 -12.63
C CYS A 10 9.12 16.67 -13.48
N PHE A 11 9.08 15.50 -12.85
CA PHE A 11 8.81 14.23 -13.53
C PHE A 11 7.37 14.16 -14.08
N LEU A 12 6.42 14.88 -13.48
CA LEU A 12 5.03 14.90 -13.91
C LEU A 12 4.83 15.85 -15.10
N CYS A 13 5.00 17.16 -14.96
CA CYS A 13 4.73 18.08 -16.08
C CYS A 13 5.88 18.19 -17.09
N ARG A 14 7.14 17.95 -16.69
CA ARG A 14 8.36 18.20 -17.48
C ARG A 14 8.60 19.67 -17.88
N GLU A 15 7.94 20.62 -17.23
CA GLU A 15 7.98 22.06 -17.56
C GLU A 15 8.67 22.93 -16.50
N ARG A 16 8.69 22.48 -15.24
CA ARG A 16 9.08 23.28 -14.06
C ARG A 16 10.08 22.50 -13.22
N PRO A 17 10.89 23.18 -12.38
CA PRO A 17 11.84 22.46 -11.52
C PRO A 17 11.13 21.56 -10.50
N ALA A 18 11.74 20.40 -10.21
CA ALA A 18 11.27 19.50 -9.15
C ALA A 18 11.61 20.09 -7.76
N ILE A 19 10.76 19.84 -6.77
CA ILE A 19 11.00 20.28 -5.37
C ILE A 19 11.65 19.16 -4.57
N GLU A 20 12.64 19.47 -3.73
CA GLU A 20 13.44 18.47 -3.01
C GLU A 20 12.70 17.69 -1.91
N ASN A 21 11.44 18.04 -1.60
CA ASN A 21 10.70 17.53 -0.43
C ASN A 21 9.38 16.82 -0.77
N SER A 22 9.31 16.17 -1.93
CA SER A 22 8.09 15.46 -2.35
C SER A 22 8.06 14.07 -1.71
N HIS A 23 6.98 13.73 -1.02
CA HIS A 23 6.88 12.43 -0.34
C HIS A 23 6.46 11.36 -1.35
N ILE A 24 7.09 10.18 -1.28
CA ILE A 24 6.62 9.03 -2.10
C ILE A 24 5.28 8.54 -1.58
N LEU A 25 5.22 8.18 -0.29
CA LEU A 25 3.96 7.88 0.39
C LEU A 25 3.44 9.12 1.12
N PRO A 26 2.14 9.44 1.04
CA PRO A 26 1.56 10.58 1.71
C PRO A 26 1.82 10.61 3.22
N LYS A 27 2.18 11.76 3.79
CA LYS A 27 2.39 11.91 5.26
C LYS A 27 1.13 11.67 6.09
N LEU A 28 -0.04 11.83 5.49
CA LEU A 28 -1.34 11.66 6.14
C LEU A 28 -1.52 10.27 6.76
N ILE A 29 -0.93 9.22 6.17
CA ILE A 29 -1.10 7.86 6.73
C ILE A 29 -0.30 7.69 8.01
N VAL A 30 0.93 8.21 8.05
CA VAL A 30 1.79 8.16 9.24
C VAL A 30 1.09 8.88 10.38
N ARG A 31 0.48 10.04 10.10
CA ARG A 31 -0.27 10.80 11.10
C ARG A 31 -1.47 10.02 11.61
N ALA A 32 -2.30 9.47 10.72
CA ALA A 32 -3.48 8.69 11.11
C ALA A 32 -3.13 7.48 11.98
N ILE A 33 -2.10 6.71 11.61
CA ILE A 33 -1.63 5.57 12.40
C ILE A 33 -1.09 6.04 13.76
N CYS A 34 -0.29 7.11 13.78
CA CYS A 34 0.27 7.64 15.04
C CYS A 34 -0.81 8.15 15.99
N GLU A 35 -1.82 8.84 15.46
CA GLU A 35 -2.98 9.32 16.21
C GLU A 35 -3.78 8.14 16.79
N ASP A 36 -4.05 7.10 16.00
CA ASP A 36 -4.76 5.89 16.44
C ASP A 36 -4.00 5.12 17.54
N LEU A 37 -2.69 5.00 17.39
CA LEU A 37 -1.83 4.31 18.35
C LEU A 37 -1.44 5.17 19.56
N GLY A 38 -1.74 6.48 19.56
CA GLY A 38 -1.28 7.41 20.60
C GLY A 38 0.24 7.57 20.66
N VAL A 39 0.94 7.36 19.54
CA VAL A 39 2.41 7.48 19.44
C VAL A 39 2.79 8.71 18.62
N ARG A 40 4.05 9.15 18.72
CA ARG A 40 4.52 10.35 18.01
C ARG A 40 5.25 10.06 16.69
N GLY A 41 5.35 8.81 16.26
CA GLY A 41 6.05 8.44 15.01
C GLY A 41 6.17 6.93 14.85
N LEU A 42 6.44 6.50 13.61
CA LEU A 42 6.71 5.11 13.28
C LEU A 42 8.21 4.80 13.41
N ARG A 43 8.59 3.54 13.22
CA ARG A 43 9.99 3.10 13.20
C ARG A 43 10.31 2.51 11.85
N GLU A 44 11.53 2.73 11.38
CA GLU A 44 12.02 2.05 10.18
C GLU A 44 12.40 0.62 10.55
N MET A 45 11.98 -0.37 9.76
CA MET A 45 12.32 -1.76 10.06
C MET A 45 13.81 -2.07 9.83
N SER A 46 14.41 -1.50 8.79
CA SER A 46 15.85 -1.61 8.52
C SER A 46 16.71 -0.94 9.61
N ALA A 47 16.12 -0.03 10.37
CA ALA A 47 16.78 0.69 11.45
C ALA A 47 15.79 0.97 12.60
N PRO A 48 15.44 -0.03 13.42
CA PRO A 48 14.35 0.05 14.42
C PRO A 48 14.58 1.10 15.51
N ARG A 49 15.85 1.47 15.71
CA ARG A 49 16.25 2.56 16.62
C ARG A 49 15.92 3.94 16.06
N LEU A 50 15.79 4.06 14.74
CA LEU A 50 15.39 5.27 14.05
C LEU A 50 13.87 5.41 14.06
N ARG A 51 13.44 6.51 14.68
CA ARG A 51 12.06 6.96 14.57
C ARG A 51 11.90 7.69 13.24
N VAL A 52 10.95 7.25 12.45
CA VAL A 52 10.60 7.83 11.16
C VAL A 52 9.32 8.63 11.35
N GLU A 53 9.46 9.96 11.30
CA GLU A 53 8.33 10.89 11.36
C GLU A 53 7.85 11.29 9.96
N ARG A 54 8.63 10.96 8.93
CA ARG A 54 8.37 11.31 7.53
C ARG A 54 8.70 10.13 6.64
N THR A 55 7.81 9.85 5.71
CA THR A 55 8.07 8.91 4.60
C THR A 55 9.21 9.45 3.72
N THR A 56 9.77 8.58 2.88
CA THR A 56 10.85 8.93 1.94
C THR A 56 10.49 10.17 1.11
N VAL A 57 11.41 11.13 1.06
CA VAL A 57 11.29 12.37 0.27
C VAL A 57 12.31 12.40 -0.86
N VAL A 58 11.89 12.87 -2.03
CA VAL A 58 12.75 13.01 -3.21
C VAL A 58 12.33 14.22 -4.08
N PRO A 59 13.21 14.70 -4.97
CA PRO A 59 12.84 15.62 -6.04
C PRO A 59 12.06 14.92 -7.15
N LEU A 60 10.71 15.01 -7.13
CA LEU A 60 9.83 14.41 -8.13
C LEU A 60 8.93 15.44 -8.85
N PRO A 61 7.79 15.91 -8.31
CA PRO A 61 7.01 16.98 -8.92
C PRO A 61 7.52 18.39 -8.61
N CYS A 62 7.09 19.36 -9.41
CA CYS A 62 7.14 20.79 -9.08
C CYS A 62 6.01 21.17 -8.11
N SER A 63 6.09 22.36 -7.49
CA SER A 63 5.09 22.85 -6.53
C SER A 63 3.64 22.82 -7.06
N LYS A 64 3.41 23.13 -8.35
CA LYS A 64 2.05 23.08 -8.95
C LYS A 64 1.51 21.65 -9.03
N CYS A 65 2.35 20.69 -9.39
CA CYS A 65 1.95 19.28 -9.48
C CYS A 65 1.81 18.66 -8.08
N GLU A 66 2.64 19.06 -7.12
CA GLU A 66 2.50 18.64 -5.72
C GLU A 66 1.19 19.17 -5.11
N ALA A 67 0.79 20.41 -5.42
CA ALA A 67 -0.50 20.95 -4.98
C ALA A 67 -1.70 20.14 -5.52
N GLN A 68 -1.60 19.64 -6.76
CA GLN A 68 -2.61 18.74 -7.33
C GLN A 68 -2.69 17.42 -6.55
N PHE A 69 -1.54 16.80 -6.24
CA PHE A 69 -1.52 15.59 -5.41
C PHE A 69 -2.04 15.85 -3.99
N GLN A 70 -1.75 17.02 -3.42
CA GLN A 70 -2.28 17.41 -2.12
C GLN A 70 -3.81 17.51 -2.13
N CYS A 71 -4.43 17.94 -3.22
CA CYS A 71 -5.90 17.91 -3.36
C CYS A 71 -6.44 16.47 -3.30
N TYR A 72 -5.81 15.52 -4.02
CA TYR A 72 -6.21 14.11 -3.99
C TYR A 72 -6.02 13.49 -2.60
N GLU A 73 -4.90 13.79 -1.97
CA GLU A 73 -4.57 13.36 -0.60
C GLU A 73 -5.58 13.88 0.43
N ASN A 74 -5.98 15.16 0.33
CA ASN A 74 -6.97 15.75 1.22
C ASN A 74 -8.37 15.14 1.04
N ASP A 75 -8.77 14.88 -0.21
CA ASP A 75 -10.05 14.22 -0.50
C ASP A 75 -10.05 12.79 0.03
N PHE A 76 -8.99 12.01 -0.22
CA PHE A 76 -8.84 10.67 0.35
C PHE A 76 -8.85 10.68 1.88
N ALA A 77 -8.13 11.61 2.50
CA ALA A 77 -8.05 11.72 3.95
C ALA A 77 -9.43 11.98 4.59
N ARG A 78 -10.22 12.86 3.97
CA ARG A 78 -11.54 13.26 4.46
C ARG A 78 -12.60 12.20 4.20
N SER A 79 -12.61 11.62 3.01
CA SER A 79 -13.69 10.74 2.54
C SER A 79 -13.49 9.27 2.92
N HIS A 80 -12.24 8.82 3.09
CA HIS A 80 -11.92 7.40 3.28
C HIS A 80 -11.07 7.17 4.52
N LEU A 81 -9.88 7.79 4.62
CA LEU A 81 -8.91 7.43 5.66
C LEU A 81 -9.43 7.69 7.07
N ARG A 82 -9.79 8.93 7.41
CA ARG A 82 -10.23 9.27 8.77
C ARG A 82 -11.51 8.51 9.12
N PRO A 83 -12.54 8.45 8.25
CA PRO A 83 -13.71 7.63 8.52
C PRO A 83 -13.37 6.15 8.79
N TYR A 84 -12.41 5.56 8.06
CA TYR A 84 -12.05 4.15 8.22
C TYR A 84 -11.31 3.84 9.54
N PHE A 85 -10.57 4.81 10.06
CA PHE A 85 -9.98 4.70 11.40
C PHE A 85 -11.01 4.87 12.52
N MET A 86 -12.16 5.50 12.25
CA MET A 86 -13.26 5.65 13.21
C MET A 86 -14.21 4.45 13.20
N ASP A 87 -14.57 3.96 12.01
CA ASP A 87 -15.34 2.73 11.81
C ASP A 87 -14.81 2.00 10.58
N ASP A 88 -14.24 0.82 10.78
CA ASP A 88 -13.66 0.01 9.71
C ASP A 88 -14.73 -0.65 8.83
N ARG A 89 -16.02 -0.47 9.11
CA ARG A 89 -17.15 -0.99 8.30
C ARG A 89 -17.70 0.02 7.29
N ILE A 90 -17.08 1.20 7.16
CA ILE A 90 -17.53 2.18 6.17
C ILE A 90 -17.49 1.60 4.74
N VAL A 91 -18.36 2.10 3.88
CA VAL A 91 -18.30 1.77 2.46
C VAL A 91 -17.26 2.66 1.77
N ILE A 92 -16.30 2.04 1.07
CA ILE A 92 -15.37 2.77 0.21
C ILE A 92 -15.94 2.86 -1.19
N LYS A 93 -16.26 4.08 -1.63
CA LYS A 93 -16.73 4.34 -2.99
C LYS A 93 -15.55 4.36 -3.97
N HIS A 94 -15.59 3.50 -4.98
CA HIS A 94 -14.65 3.54 -6.11
C HIS A 94 -15.08 4.64 -7.08
N ASP A 95 -14.38 5.77 -7.08
CA ASP A 95 -14.64 6.88 -7.99
C ASP A 95 -13.34 7.46 -8.59
N ALA A 96 -13.50 8.41 -9.50
CA ALA A 96 -12.39 9.07 -10.17
C ALA A 96 -11.43 9.80 -9.21
N ARG A 97 -11.90 10.24 -8.03
CA ARG A 97 -11.04 10.91 -7.04
C ARG A 97 -10.18 9.90 -6.29
N LEU A 98 -10.77 8.77 -5.89
CA LEU A 98 -10.03 7.65 -5.31
C LEU A 98 -9.01 7.11 -6.31
N LEU A 99 -9.39 6.97 -7.58
CA LEU A 99 -8.49 6.54 -8.66
C LEU A 99 -7.31 7.52 -8.81
N ALA A 100 -7.59 8.82 -8.89
CA ALA A 100 -6.55 9.84 -9.01
C ALA A 100 -5.59 9.82 -7.82
N PHE A 101 -6.11 9.65 -6.59
CA PHE A 101 -5.29 9.45 -5.40
C PHE A 101 -4.41 8.20 -5.53
N ALA A 102 -5.00 7.04 -5.80
CA ALA A 102 -4.29 5.77 -5.90
C ALA A 102 -3.16 5.84 -6.93
N ILE A 103 -3.48 6.34 -8.13
CA ILE A 103 -2.50 6.48 -9.22
C ILE A 103 -1.44 7.52 -8.89
N SER A 104 -1.76 8.60 -8.17
CA SER A 104 -0.73 9.57 -7.75
C SER A 104 0.30 8.95 -6.79
N VAL A 105 -0.12 8.05 -5.91
CA VAL A 105 0.77 7.35 -4.98
C VAL A 105 1.57 6.29 -5.75
N LEU A 106 0.89 5.40 -6.47
CA LEU A 106 1.51 4.32 -7.23
C LEU A 106 2.50 4.85 -8.28
N TRP A 107 2.19 5.97 -8.94
CA TRP A 107 3.10 6.61 -9.87
C TRP A 107 4.36 7.15 -9.19
N ARG A 108 4.24 7.79 -8.02
CA ARG A 108 5.42 8.23 -7.24
C ARG A 108 6.29 7.04 -6.83
N VAL A 109 5.68 5.95 -6.38
CA VAL A 109 6.38 4.69 -6.07
C VAL A 109 7.12 4.18 -7.30
N LEU A 110 6.43 4.06 -8.43
CA LEU A 110 6.99 3.56 -9.68
C LEU A 110 8.18 4.39 -10.17
N VAL A 111 8.05 5.72 -10.22
CA VAL A 111 9.14 6.60 -10.67
C VAL A 111 10.31 6.56 -9.69
N HIS A 112 10.04 6.51 -8.38
CA HIS A 112 11.09 6.34 -7.38
C HIS A 112 11.85 5.03 -7.57
N THR A 113 11.15 3.92 -7.80
CA THR A 113 11.75 2.61 -8.07
C THR A 113 12.59 2.64 -9.36
N LEU A 114 12.08 3.23 -10.44
CA LEU A 114 12.83 3.41 -11.68
C LEU A 114 14.13 4.20 -11.45
N ASN A 115 14.08 5.28 -10.67
CA ASN A 115 15.24 6.12 -10.35
C ASN A 115 16.27 5.42 -9.44
N ARG A 116 15.85 4.43 -8.65
CA ARG A 116 16.73 3.61 -7.80
C ARG A 116 17.46 2.51 -8.57
N GLY A 117 17.09 2.28 -9.83
CA GLY A 117 17.56 1.18 -10.66
C GLY A 117 16.64 -0.03 -10.53
N VAL A 118 16.35 -0.65 -11.66
CA VAL A 118 15.54 -1.87 -11.78
C VAL A 118 16.25 -2.85 -12.71
N PRO A 119 15.97 -4.16 -12.61
CA PRO A 119 16.46 -5.14 -13.57
C PRO A 119 16.10 -4.71 -15.02
N PRO A 120 17.03 -4.82 -15.99
CA PRO A 120 16.80 -4.38 -17.37
C PRO A 120 15.54 -4.98 -18.02
N GLU A 121 15.17 -6.20 -17.64
CA GLU A 121 13.98 -6.90 -18.11
C GLU A 121 12.66 -6.24 -17.68
N TRP A 122 12.64 -5.52 -16.55
CA TRP A 122 11.46 -4.82 -16.04
C TRP A 122 11.36 -3.39 -16.57
N MET A 123 12.49 -2.83 -17.02
CA MET A 123 12.55 -1.44 -17.46
C MET A 123 11.51 -1.10 -18.55
N PRO A 124 11.30 -1.89 -19.62
CA PRO A 124 10.33 -1.53 -20.66
C PRO A 124 8.89 -1.45 -20.16
N CYS A 125 8.43 -2.42 -19.36
CA CYS A 125 7.04 -2.43 -18.89
C CYS A 125 6.78 -1.38 -17.81
N LEU A 126 7.71 -1.21 -16.86
CA LEU A 126 7.64 -0.14 -15.85
C LEU A 126 7.67 1.25 -16.49
N ALA A 127 8.53 1.44 -17.50
CA ALA A 127 8.61 2.67 -18.29
C ALA A 127 7.30 3.03 -18.98
N ARG A 128 6.66 2.05 -19.64
CA ARG A 128 5.36 2.26 -20.30
C ARG A 128 4.28 2.62 -19.29
N THR A 129 4.22 1.89 -18.18
CA THR A 129 3.27 2.13 -17.09
C THR A 129 3.41 3.55 -16.52
N ALA A 130 4.66 3.98 -16.25
CA ALA A 130 4.94 5.31 -15.73
C ALA A 130 4.49 6.43 -16.67
N ARG A 131 4.59 6.21 -18.00
CA ARG A 131 4.10 7.17 -19.00
C ARG A 131 2.58 7.19 -19.08
N ALA A 132 1.92 6.02 -19.06
CA ALA A 132 0.46 5.92 -19.09
C ALA A 132 -0.18 6.61 -17.87
N TRP A 133 0.31 6.29 -16.67
CA TRP A 133 -0.19 6.91 -15.44
C TRP A 133 0.13 8.40 -15.37
N ARG A 134 1.29 8.84 -15.88
CA ARG A 134 1.59 10.28 -16.03
C ARG A 134 0.57 10.97 -16.94
N ALA A 135 0.22 10.37 -18.07
CA ALA A 135 -0.77 10.94 -18.99
C ALA A 135 -2.13 11.08 -18.31
N HIS A 136 -2.57 10.04 -17.57
CA HIS A 136 -3.80 10.09 -16.79
C HIS A 136 -3.78 11.21 -15.73
N LEU A 137 -2.72 11.29 -14.92
CA LEU A 137 -2.59 12.31 -13.88
C LEU A 137 -2.51 13.74 -14.43
N ARG A 138 -2.10 13.94 -15.68
CA ARG A 138 -2.11 15.25 -16.35
C ARG A 138 -3.45 15.59 -16.99
N GLY A 139 -4.38 14.63 -17.07
CA GLY A 139 -5.60 14.76 -17.87
C GLY A 139 -5.34 14.63 -19.38
N ASP A 140 -4.15 14.17 -19.78
CA ASP A 140 -3.81 13.88 -21.18
C ASP A 140 -4.52 12.59 -21.65
N ALA A 141 -4.99 11.74 -20.72
CA ALA A 141 -5.78 10.54 -20.97
C ALA A 141 -6.86 10.34 -19.88
N LEU A 142 -8.06 9.91 -20.27
CA LEU A 142 -9.17 9.65 -19.34
C LEU A 142 -9.02 8.32 -18.59
N GLU A 143 -8.40 7.33 -19.23
CA GLU A 143 -8.24 5.96 -18.71
C GLU A 143 -6.76 5.60 -18.53
N LEU A 144 -6.51 4.47 -17.87
CA LEU A 144 -5.16 3.95 -17.61
C LEU A 144 -4.61 3.07 -18.75
N GLY A 145 -5.33 2.95 -19.86
CA GLY A 145 -4.97 2.07 -20.98
C GLY A 145 -5.14 0.59 -20.61
N GLU A 146 -4.10 -0.22 -20.83
CA GLU A 146 -4.09 -1.65 -20.43
C GLU A 146 -3.90 -1.88 -18.92
N HIS A 147 -3.59 -0.80 -18.18
CA HIS A 147 -3.30 -0.87 -16.76
C HIS A 147 -4.58 -0.77 -15.93
N LYS A 148 -4.62 -1.49 -14.81
CA LYS A 148 -5.72 -1.51 -13.86
C LYS A 148 -5.25 -1.07 -12.49
N CYS A 149 -6.14 -0.52 -11.70
CA CYS A 149 -5.88 -0.13 -10.31
C CYS A 149 -6.87 -0.82 -9.37
N TYR A 150 -6.36 -1.33 -8.27
CA TYR A 150 -7.13 -2.09 -7.29
C TYR A 150 -6.90 -1.53 -5.90
N LEU A 151 -7.92 -1.63 -5.06
CA LEU A 151 -7.85 -1.38 -3.64
C LEU A 151 -8.22 -2.67 -2.92
N PHE A 152 -7.40 -3.04 -1.96
CA PHE A 152 -7.74 -4.05 -0.96
C PHE A 152 -7.68 -3.42 0.44
N LEU A 153 -8.54 -3.88 1.32
CA LEU A 153 -8.65 -3.42 2.69
C LEU A 153 -8.21 -4.51 3.66
N ASP A 154 -7.62 -4.13 4.79
CA ASP A 154 -7.26 -5.06 5.87
C ASP A 154 -8.41 -5.97 6.30
N ARG A 155 -9.65 -5.45 6.35
CA ARG A 155 -10.84 -6.20 6.74
C ARG A 155 -11.27 -7.29 5.75
N GLU A 156 -10.76 -7.28 4.52
CA GLU A 156 -11.10 -8.27 3.48
C GLU A 156 -10.29 -9.57 3.61
N PHE A 157 -9.27 -9.57 4.48
CA PHE A 157 -8.49 -10.76 4.80
C PHE A 157 -9.28 -11.67 5.75
N SER A 158 -9.53 -12.90 5.32
CA SER A 158 -10.19 -13.90 6.16
C SER A 158 -9.28 -14.38 7.30
N GLU A 159 -9.89 -14.90 8.37
CA GLU A 159 -9.15 -15.52 9.47
C GLU A 159 -8.34 -16.72 8.98
N GLU A 160 -8.87 -17.50 8.02
CA GLU A 160 -8.19 -18.63 7.41
C GLU A 160 -6.91 -18.20 6.67
N GLN A 161 -6.98 -17.13 5.87
CA GLN A 161 -5.81 -16.59 5.17
C GLN A 161 -4.73 -16.12 6.13
N ILE A 162 -5.12 -15.48 7.24
CA ILE A 162 -4.17 -15.02 8.27
C ILE A 162 -3.55 -16.22 8.99
N LYS A 163 -4.33 -17.24 9.36
CA LYS A 163 -3.83 -18.48 9.97
C LYS A 163 -2.85 -19.25 9.08
N LEU A 164 -3.11 -19.27 7.77
CA LEU A 164 -2.25 -19.95 6.79
C LEU A 164 -1.00 -19.14 6.44
N SER A 165 -1.02 -17.83 6.67
CA SER A 165 0.12 -16.96 6.47
C SER A 165 1.24 -17.27 7.46
N ARG A 166 2.49 -17.01 7.07
CA ARG A 166 3.64 -17.26 7.94
C ARG A 166 4.01 -16.05 8.80
N TYR A 167 3.68 -14.85 8.32
CA TYR A 167 4.15 -13.59 8.88
C TYR A 167 3.03 -12.57 9.01
N LEU A 168 2.02 -12.64 8.14
CA LEU A 168 0.92 -11.70 8.15
C LEU A 168 0.04 -11.84 9.40
N ASN A 169 -0.30 -10.72 10.01
CA ASN A 169 -1.23 -10.65 11.14
C ASN A 169 -2.07 -9.37 11.06
N HIS A 170 -3.06 -9.22 11.93
CA HIS A 170 -3.96 -8.07 11.89
C HIS A 170 -3.23 -6.76 12.20
N VAL A 171 -2.24 -6.77 13.09
CA VAL A 171 -1.41 -5.59 13.38
C VAL A 171 -0.64 -5.14 12.15
N ASP A 172 -0.04 -6.09 11.42
CA ASP A 172 0.68 -5.81 10.19
C ASP A 172 -0.25 -5.24 9.13
N LEU A 173 -1.43 -5.84 8.94
CA LEU A 173 -2.43 -5.32 8.01
C LEU A 173 -2.86 -3.88 8.36
N ARG A 174 -3.04 -3.56 9.64
CA ARG A 174 -3.56 -2.26 10.07
C ARG A 174 -2.51 -1.15 10.13
N PHE A 175 -1.33 -1.43 10.68
CA PHE A 175 -0.43 -0.38 11.19
C PHE A 175 0.90 -0.25 10.46
N THR A 176 1.11 -1.02 9.40
CA THR A 176 2.36 -0.95 8.63
C THR A 176 2.15 -0.22 7.31
N ILE A 177 3.20 0.47 6.88
CA ILE A 177 3.26 1.14 5.60
C ILE A 177 4.37 0.53 4.77
N GLU A 178 4.10 0.31 3.49
CA GLU A 178 5.07 -0.28 2.56
C GLU A 178 4.78 0.18 1.13
N GLN A 179 5.78 0.09 0.28
CA GLN A 179 5.64 0.30 -1.14
C GLN A 179 6.64 -0.56 -1.90
N GLY A 180 6.35 -0.82 -3.18
CA GLY A 180 7.35 -1.40 -4.06
C GLY A 180 6.79 -1.84 -5.39
N VAL A 181 7.65 -2.57 -6.12
CA VAL A 181 7.29 -3.30 -7.32
C VAL A 181 7.55 -4.77 -7.03
N THR A 182 6.59 -5.64 -7.35
CA THR A 182 6.68 -7.07 -7.11
C THR A 182 5.94 -7.86 -8.18
N SER A 183 6.16 -9.16 -8.20
CA SER A 183 5.38 -10.09 -9.00
C SER A 183 4.38 -10.83 -8.12
N VAL A 184 3.16 -10.94 -8.62
CA VAL A 184 2.09 -11.77 -8.06
C VAL A 184 2.19 -13.15 -8.68
N THR A 185 2.22 -14.17 -7.84
CA THR A 185 2.34 -15.57 -8.22
C THR A 185 0.99 -16.26 -8.10
N ASN A 186 0.70 -17.20 -8.99
CA ASN A 186 -0.47 -18.06 -8.86
C ASN A 186 -0.25 -19.15 -7.80
N PHE A 187 -1.25 -20.03 -7.63
CA PHE A 187 -1.23 -21.12 -6.64
C PHE A 187 -0.07 -22.13 -6.81
N ILE A 188 0.56 -22.23 -7.99
CA ILE A 188 1.76 -23.05 -8.22
C ILE A 188 3.08 -22.26 -8.12
N GLY A 189 3.03 -21.01 -7.67
CA GLY A 189 4.21 -20.17 -7.46
C GLY A 189 4.77 -19.53 -8.73
N VAL A 190 4.06 -19.59 -9.86
CA VAL A 190 4.49 -19.00 -11.13
C VAL A 190 4.07 -17.52 -11.18
N PRO A 191 5.01 -16.57 -11.39
CA PRO A 191 4.68 -15.17 -11.59
C PRO A 191 3.80 -14.97 -12.83
N TYR A 192 2.63 -14.37 -12.66
CA TYR A 192 1.72 -14.08 -13.76
C TYR A 192 1.43 -12.60 -13.94
N ARG A 193 1.70 -11.76 -12.94
CA ARG A 193 1.44 -10.32 -13.00
C ARG A 193 2.51 -9.54 -12.27
N ASN A 194 3.04 -8.51 -12.92
CA ASN A 194 3.90 -7.53 -12.25
C ASN A 194 3.05 -6.35 -11.81
N VAL A 195 3.25 -5.90 -10.58
CA VAL A 195 2.47 -4.83 -9.97
C VAL A 195 3.36 -3.82 -9.25
N VAL A 196 2.87 -2.58 -9.21
CA VAL A 196 3.31 -1.58 -8.23
C VAL A 196 2.30 -1.62 -7.10
N TYR A 197 2.76 -1.58 -5.86
CA TYR A 197 1.87 -1.52 -4.70
C TYR A 197 2.28 -0.43 -3.72
N ALA A 198 1.28 0.08 -3.01
CA ALA A 198 1.45 0.95 -1.85
C ALA A 198 0.49 0.50 -0.75
N LYS A 199 1.05 -0.02 0.33
CA LYS A 199 0.35 -0.31 1.58
C LYS A 199 0.40 0.93 2.47
N LEU A 200 -0.74 1.53 2.69
CA LEU A 200 -0.93 2.72 3.51
C LEU A 200 -1.76 2.33 4.74
N GLY A 201 -1.15 1.61 5.69
CA GLY A 201 -1.87 1.03 6.81
C GLY A 201 -2.89 0.02 6.28
N PRO A 202 -4.19 0.21 6.56
CA PRO A 202 -5.22 -0.73 6.11
C PRO A 202 -5.56 -0.64 4.62
N PHE A 203 -5.10 0.38 3.89
CA PHE A 203 -5.39 0.56 2.48
C PHE A 203 -4.24 0.02 1.63
N ILE A 204 -4.51 -0.98 0.80
CA ILE A 204 -3.51 -1.61 -0.08
C ILE A 204 -3.88 -1.28 -1.52
N PHE A 205 -3.16 -0.34 -2.11
CA PHE A 205 -3.32 0.01 -3.52
C PHE A 205 -2.40 -0.84 -4.38
N VAL A 206 -2.92 -1.38 -5.47
CA VAL A 206 -2.17 -2.21 -6.43
C VAL A 206 -2.45 -1.72 -7.85
N GLY A 207 -1.41 -1.41 -8.61
CA GLY A 207 -1.49 -1.02 -10.02
C GLY A 207 -0.79 -2.03 -10.92
N THR A 208 -1.44 -2.48 -11.98
CA THR A 208 -0.84 -3.46 -12.90
C THR A 208 0.22 -2.81 -13.79
N VAL A 209 1.37 -3.47 -13.91
CA VAL A 209 2.45 -3.09 -14.83
C VAL A 209 2.39 -3.94 -16.07
N GLN A 210 2.25 -5.25 -15.89
CA GLN A 210 2.25 -6.22 -16.97
C GLN A 210 1.50 -7.48 -16.52
N ASP A 211 0.65 -7.99 -17.40
CA ASP A 211 0.13 -9.35 -17.29
C ASP A 211 0.96 -10.27 -18.21
N VAL A 212 1.57 -11.31 -17.64
CA VAL A 212 2.50 -12.22 -18.34
C VAL A 212 1.74 -13.12 -19.30
N PHE A 213 0.50 -13.45 -18.98
CA PHE A 213 -0.32 -14.40 -19.77
C PHE A 213 -1.54 -13.73 -20.42
N HIS A 214 -1.56 -12.40 -20.51
CA HIS A 214 -2.62 -11.55 -21.04
C HIS A 214 -3.72 -12.28 -21.83
N GLY A 215 -4.92 -12.43 -21.24
CA GLY A 215 -6.10 -13.02 -21.87
C GLY A 215 -6.11 -14.55 -21.96
N LYS A 216 -5.00 -15.25 -21.67
CA LYS A 216 -4.91 -16.71 -21.77
C LYS A 216 -5.37 -17.43 -20.52
N ILE A 217 -5.20 -16.81 -19.36
CA ILE A 217 -5.54 -17.41 -18.05
C ILE A 217 -6.45 -16.52 -17.21
N ASP A 218 -7.00 -15.45 -17.78
CA ASP A 218 -7.85 -14.50 -17.06
C ASP A 218 -9.08 -15.19 -16.43
N HIS A 219 -9.55 -16.29 -17.04
CA HIS A 219 -10.64 -17.13 -16.52
C HIS A 219 -10.21 -18.06 -15.36
N LEU A 220 -8.90 -18.23 -15.13
CA LEU A 220 -8.32 -19.07 -14.08
C LEU A 220 -7.81 -18.24 -12.89
N ILE A 221 -7.77 -16.91 -13.02
CA ILE A 221 -7.32 -16.00 -11.97
C ILE A 221 -8.54 -15.37 -11.30
N ALA A 222 -8.48 -15.20 -9.98
CA ALA A 222 -9.53 -14.52 -9.24
C ALA A 222 -9.81 -13.11 -9.80
N SER A 223 -11.09 -12.75 -9.92
CA SER A 223 -11.50 -11.40 -10.34
C SER A 223 -11.18 -10.39 -9.24
N TRP A 224 -10.42 -9.35 -9.57
CA TRP A 224 -10.14 -8.24 -8.66
C TRP A 224 -11.06 -7.05 -9.00
N HIS A 225 -11.57 -6.38 -7.97
CA HIS A 225 -12.45 -5.22 -8.14
C HIS A 225 -11.65 -3.97 -8.50
N GLU A 226 -11.77 -3.55 -9.75
CA GLU A 226 -11.05 -2.41 -10.28
C GLU A 226 -11.63 -1.07 -9.74
N ILE A 227 -10.75 -0.14 -9.43
CA ILE A 227 -11.10 1.28 -9.22
C ILE A 227 -11.16 1.90 -10.62
N SER A 228 -12.35 2.32 -11.06
CA SER A 228 -12.54 2.90 -12.39
C SER A 228 -13.02 4.35 -12.33
N SER A 229 -12.75 5.10 -13.39
CA SER A 229 -13.24 6.48 -13.58
C SER A 229 -14.71 6.53 -14.01
N HIS A 230 -15.26 5.42 -14.49
CA HIS A 230 -16.62 5.33 -15.01
C HIS A 230 -17.62 5.17 -13.86
N VAL A 231 -18.35 6.25 -13.59
CA VAL A 231 -19.48 6.29 -12.68
C VAL A 231 -20.66 5.59 -13.37
N HIS A 232 -20.69 4.26 -13.32
CA HIS A 232 -21.93 3.54 -13.65
C HIS A 232 -22.62 2.87 -12.49
N ASP A 233 -21.91 2.60 -11.40
CA ASP A 233 -22.53 2.40 -10.10
C ASP A 233 -21.48 2.72 -9.02
N SER A 234 -21.90 3.36 -7.93
CA SER A 234 -21.12 3.28 -6.71
C SER A 234 -21.12 1.81 -6.30
N HIS A 235 -20.11 1.06 -6.73
CA HIS A 235 -19.94 -0.30 -6.28
C HIS A 235 -19.57 -0.24 -4.81
N VAL A 236 -20.53 -0.63 -3.98
CA VAL A 236 -20.33 -0.91 -2.57
C VAL A 236 -19.57 -2.22 -2.52
N VAL A 237 -18.36 -2.21 -1.95
CA VAL A 237 -17.69 -3.46 -1.57
C VAL A 237 -18.64 -4.18 -0.62
N ASN A 238 -19.16 -5.32 -1.05
CA ASN A 238 -19.94 -6.20 -0.19
C ASN A 238 -18.95 -6.92 0.72
N ASP A 239 -19.11 -6.81 2.03
CA ASP A 239 -18.18 -7.33 3.06
C ASP A 239 -18.00 -8.88 3.02
N GLY A 240 -18.59 -9.57 2.04
CA GLY A 240 -18.49 -11.02 1.82
C GLY A 240 -17.59 -11.46 0.66
N VAL A 241 -16.96 -10.55 -0.09
CA VAL A 241 -15.99 -10.96 -1.12
C VAL A 241 -14.64 -11.24 -0.46
N GLN A 242 -14.29 -12.52 -0.33
CA GLN A 242 -12.97 -12.91 0.13
C GLN A 242 -11.89 -12.44 -0.85
N LEU A 243 -10.86 -11.83 -0.30
CA LEU A 243 -9.67 -11.40 -1.03
C LEU A 243 -9.00 -12.60 -1.74
N PRO A 244 -8.48 -12.45 -2.97
CA PRO A 244 -7.71 -13.50 -3.63
C PRO A 244 -6.49 -13.95 -2.82
N ASP A 245 -6.26 -15.26 -2.73
CA ASP A 245 -5.12 -15.83 -1.98
C ASP A 245 -3.77 -15.33 -2.48
N GLU A 246 -3.65 -14.98 -3.76
CA GLU A 246 -2.42 -14.43 -4.32
C GLU A 246 -2.08 -13.05 -3.75
N ILE A 247 -3.10 -12.25 -3.38
CA ILE A 247 -2.88 -10.98 -2.69
C ILE A 247 -2.44 -11.23 -1.25
N ALA A 248 -3.07 -12.19 -0.56
CA ALA A 248 -2.64 -12.57 0.78
C ALA A 248 -1.18 -13.06 0.79
N ALA A 249 -0.81 -13.93 -0.15
CA ALA A 249 0.55 -14.42 -0.33
C ALA A 249 1.54 -13.30 -0.69
N MET A 250 1.13 -12.33 -1.52
CA MET A 250 1.96 -11.17 -1.85
C MET A 250 2.27 -10.35 -0.59
N ILE A 251 1.26 -10.06 0.23
CA ILE A 251 1.43 -9.27 1.46
C ILE A 251 2.19 -10.06 2.53
N ASP A 252 1.94 -11.36 2.68
CA ASP A 252 2.69 -12.24 3.59
C ASP A 252 4.18 -12.31 3.23
N LYS A 253 4.51 -12.44 1.94
CA LYS A 253 5.89 -12.35 1.47
C LYS A 253 6.51 -10.98 1.77
N SER A 254 5.72 -9.92 1.68
CA SER A 254 6.15 -8.58 2.06
C SER A 254 6.49 -8.49 3.54
N ALA A 255 5.58 -8.95 4.39
CA ALA A 255 5.74 -9.04 5.84
C ALA A 255 6.92 -9.95 6.25
N SER A 256 7.22 -11.01 5.47
CA SER A 256 8.35 -11.91 5.73
C SER A 256 9.71 -11.21 5.78
N ARG A 257 9.85 -10.08 5.09
CA ARG A 257 11.09 -9.29 5.08
C ARG A 257 11.35 -8.61 6.42
N TRP A 258 10.40 -8.68 7.35
CA TRP A 258 10.33 -7.86 8.55
C TRP A 258 10.60 -8.67 9.84
N GLN A 259 11.22 -9.85 9.71
CA GLN A 259 11.55 -10.70 10.86
C GLN A 259 12.43 -9.95 11.86
N PHE A 260 11.92 -9.83 13.09
CA PHE A 260 12.66 -9.47 14.28
C PHE A 260 12.93 -10.75 15.05
N SER A 261 14.18 -11.07 15.39
CA SER A 261 14.42 -12.10 16.39
C SER A 261 14.05 -11.55 17.77
N GLU A 262 13.48 -12.37 18.65
CA GLU A 262 13.36 -12.00 20.08
C GLU A 262 14.74 -11.64 20.66
N ASP A 263 15.80 -12.24 20.13
CA ASP A 263 17.19 -12.00 20.54
C ASP A 263 17.70 -10.60 20.15
N ASP A 264 17.07 -9.94 19.18
CA ASP A 264 17.44 -8.59 18.75
C ASP A 264 16.96 -7.51 19.75
N MET A 265 16.17 -7.91 20.76
CA MET A 265 15.54 -6.99 21.70
C MET A 265 16.13 -7.07 23.11
N GLN A 266 16.66 -5.95 23.59
CA GLN A 266 17.18 -5.84 24.96
C GLN A 266 16.09 -6.18 26.00
N PRO A 267 16.38 -6.99 27.04
CA PRO A 267 15.38 -7.44 28.02
C PRO A 267 14.60 -6.30 28.68
N LYS A 268 15.28 -5.20 29.01
CA LYS A 268 14.66 -3.97 29.56
C LYS A 268 13.64 -3.38 28.59
N ARG A 269 13.93 -3.40 27.29
CA ARG A 269 13.03 -2.89 26.26
C ARG A 269 11.80 -3.79 26.11
N ARG A 270 11.99 -5.12 26.15
CA ARG A 270 10.90 -6.09 26.16
C ARG A 270 9.96 -5.86 27.34
N ALA A 271 10.50 -5.72 28.55
CA ALA A 271 9.71 -5.44 29.75
C ALA A 271 8.90 -4.14 29.61
N GLN A 272 9.52 -3.06 29.12
CA GLN A 272 8.81 -1.79 28.86
C GLN A 272 7.67 -1.93 27.85
N LEU A 273 7.86 -2.69 26.77
CA LEU A 273 6.81 -2.92 25.77
C LEU A 273 5.67 -3.75 26.35
N LEU A 274 5.96 -4.80 27.13
CA LEU A 274 4.95 -5.61 27.79
C LEU A 274 4.15 -4.79 28.80
N THR A 275 4.81 -3.96 29.63
CA THR A 275 4.11 -3.06 30.56
C THR A 275 3.26 -2.04 29.82
N GLY A 276 3.79 -1.42 28.76
CA GLY A 276 3.06 -0.47 27.93
C GLY A 276 1.83 -1.09 27.27
N PHE A 277 1.97 -2.32 26.74
CA PHE A 277 0.86 -3.08 26.17
C PHE A 277 -0.22 -3.39 27.23
N SER A 278 0.16 -3.88 28.41
CA SER A 278 -0.78 -4.17 29.49
C SER A 278 -1.55 -2.93 29.95
N ALA A 279 -0.93 -1.75 29.88
CA ALA A 279 -1.53 -0.47 30.22
C ALA A 279 -2.48 0.10 29.15
N LEU A 280 -2.50 -0.47 27.93
CA LEU A 280 -3.47 -0.05 26.91
C LEU A 280 -4.90 -0.35 27.38
N ALA A 281 -5.80 0.60 27.10
CA ALA A 281 -7.22 0.45 27.39
C ALA A 281 -7.77 -0.84 26.72
N PRO A 282 -8.69 -1.58 27.37
CA PRO A 282 -9.25 -2.82 26.82
C PRO A 282 -9.85 -2.66 25.41
N ASN A 283 -10.40 -1.48 25.11
CA ASN A 283 -10.99 -1.15 23.82
C ASN A 283 -9.99 -0.58 22.79
N SER A 284 -8.70 -0.45 23.13
CA SER A 284 -7.67 0.01 22.21
C SER A 284 -7.64 -0.86 20.94
N PRO A 285 -7.63 -0.28 19.73
CA PRO A 285 -7.52 -1.02 18.48
C PRO A 285 -6.32 -1.98 18.47
N LEU A 286 -5.14 -1.48 18.81
CA LEU A 286 -3.91 -2.27 18.87
C LEU A 286 -4.03 -3.46 19.83
N LYS A 287 -4.61 -3.24 21.01
CA LYS A 287 -4.78 -4.32 22.00
C LYS A 287 -5.70 -5.42 21.50
N ARG A 288 -6.85 -5.03 20.93
CA ARG A 288 -7.83 -5.97 20.35
C ARG A 288 -7.23 -6.79 19.20
N LEU A 289 -6.49 -6.15 18.29
CA LEU A 289 -5.85 -6.85 17.18
C LEU A 289 -4.77 -7.84 17.67
N LEU A 290 -3.92 -7.43 18.62
CA LEU A 290 -2.92 -8.32 19.20
C LEU A 290 -3.53 -9.52 19.95
N GLU A 291 -4.68 -9.33 20.62
CA GLU A 291 -5.41 -10.43 21.25
C GLU A 291 -6.01 -11.39 20.22
N LYS A 292 -6.59 -10.86 19.13
CA LYS A 292 -7.04 -11.69 18.00
C LYS A 292 -5.89 -12.50 17.41
N ASP A 293 -4.77 -11.86 17.11
CA ASP A 293 -3.58 -12.52 16.57
C ASP A 293 -3.11 -13.64 17.51
N LYS A 294 -3.05 -13.40 18.82
CA LYS A 294 -2.70 -14.44 19.80
C LYS A 294 -3.65 -15.62 19.75
N VAL A 295 -4.96 -15.40 19.67
CA VAL A 295 -5.95 -16.49 19.57
C VAL A 295 -5.75 -17.27 18.26
N LEU A 296 -5.50 -16.59 17.14
CA LEU A 296 -5.28 -17.23 15.85
C LEU A 296 -4.00 -18.09 15.84
N PHE A 297 -2.90 -17.61 16.43
CA PHE A 297 -1.61 -18.32 16.42
C PHE A 297 -1.46 -19.35 17.54
N LEU A 298 -2.12 -19.16 18.70
CA LEU A 298 -2.09 -20.12 19.82
C LEU A 298 -3.21 -21.17 19.72
N GLY A 299 -4.28 -20.87 18.97
CA GLY A 299 -5.46 -21.72 18.81
C GLY A 299 -5.25 -23.02 18.02
N SER A 300 -4.01 -23.33 17.62
CA SER A 300 -3.62 -24.60 16.98
C SER A 300 -3.15 -25.67 17.97
N ASN A 301 -3.05 -25.36 19.27
CA ASN A 301 -2.66 -26.31 20.31
C ASN A 301 -3.77 -26.47 21.37
N GLY A 302 -4.77 -27.29 21.04
CA GLY A 302 -5.73 -27.83 22.01
C GLY A 302 -7.16 -27.86 21.49
N VAL A 303 -7.56 -28.95 20.82
CA VAL A 303 -8.22 -30.16 21.37
C VAL A 303 -7.94 -31.30 20.40
#